data_AF-A0A2V5TH17-F1
#
_entry.id   AF-A0A2V5TH17-F1
#
_cell.length_a   1.000
_cell.length_b   1.000
_cell.length_c   1.000
_cell.angle_alpha   90.00
_cell.angle_beta   90.00
_cell.angle_gamma   90.00
#
_symmetry.space_group_name_H-M   'P 1'
#
loop_
_entity.id
_entity.type
_entity.pdbx_description
1 polymer ?
#
loop_
_entity_poly.entity_id
_entity_poly.type
_entity_poly.pdbx_seq_one_letter_code
_entity_poly.pdbx_strand_id
1 'polypeptide(L)'
;ELLAEHSKGLIALSSCMSGVPSALLADERFDDAAKAALEFQEIMGAGNYFLEIQEHGLEAQARIRKPLVELSKRTGIPLVATNDAHYLMPDDARAHDVLLCIGSGKTVNDQNRLRYGPPNFYVRSAAEMWDIFGDELPGALQKTVEIAEMCDLQLPKGESYLPNYPIPASDAGLSADEFFEKTVWDGYRTRKAQVWDRETAAGELMHTFEEYEKRLWHEMAVIKRMGYSGYFLIVWDFVRYAKEHGIPVGPGRGSSAGSLVAYCLGITDIDPLKYNLLFERFLNPERVSMPDIDIDFCVRGRAEVINHVAALYGRESVCQIVTFGTLASRAAIKDVGRALEMPYAEVDRISKMIPPPVRGRNVSIEQAIQQVPELRQTMEASEQVRDLIDLARRLEGCARHVSVHAAGVVITPEPLQELIPIAVSAKDEITTQYEMSDLEKVGVLKMDFLALNTLTIISDCLRSIKQSLSIAIDWAKVPLNDLKTMQLFSEGATDAIFQFESSGMTSVVNLDTGRSTIFRPSTRSIARDRLMEEWSTISSCDIMERRAFAILFRK
;
A
#
# COMPACT_ATOMS: atom_id res chain seq x y z
N GLU A 1 -18.14 -8.40 -27.51
CA GLU A 1 -18.37 -6.94 -27.50
C GLU A 1 -17.19 -6.20 -26.86
N LEU A 2 -16.99 -6.22 -25.53
CA LEU A 2 -15.84 -5.56 -24.88
C LEU A 2 -14.47 -5.96 -25.45
N LEU A 3 -14.26 -7.25 -25.73
CA LEU A 3 -13.03 -7.72 -26.37
C LEU A 3 -12.83 -7.09 -27.75
N ALA A 4 -13.90 -6.86 -28.51
CA ALA A 4 -13.80 -6.21 -29.83
C ALA A 4 -13.45 -4.73 -29.70
N GLU A 5 -14.02 -4.05 -28.70
CA GLU A 5 -13.72 -2.66 -28.38
C GLU A 5 -12.26 -2.45 -27.96
N HIS A 6 -11.69 -3.38 -27.19
CA HIS A 6 -10.34 -3.29 -26.63
C HIS A 6 -9.32 -4.27 -27.27
N SER A 7 -9.59 -4.76 -28.48
CA SER A 7 -8.75 -5.76 -29.19
C SER A 7 -7.39 -5.23 -29.64
N LYS A 8 -7.28 -3.91 -29.84
CA LYS A 8 -6.09 -3.28 -30.42
C LYS A 8 -4.87 -3.48 -29.53
N GLY A 9 -3.80 -4.04 -30.11
CA GLY A 9 -2.53 -4.28 -29.41
C GLY A 9 -2.51 -5.54 -28.55
N LEU A 10 -3.56 -6.36 -28.59
CA LEU A 10 -3.63 -7.63 -27.87
C LEU A 10 -3.33 -8.80 -28.81
N ILE A 11 -2.61 -9.80 -28.29
CA ILE A 11 -2.49 -11.14 -28.88
C ILE A 11 -3.32 -12.08 -28.00
N ALA A 12 -4.18 -12.89 -28.62
CA ALA A 12 -5.03 -13.84 -27.90
C ALA A 12 -4.73 -15.29 -28.30
N LEU A 13 -4.86 -16.15 -27.30
CA LEU A 13 -4.79 -17.60 -27.42
C LEU A 13 -6.18 -18.19 -27.19
N SER A 14 -6.52 -19.30 -27.83
CA SER A 14 -7.83 -19.92 -27.69
C SER A 14 -8.14 -20.49 -26.29
N SER A 15 -7.20 -20.40 -25.34
CA SER A 15 -7.29 -20.87 -23.96
C SER A 15 -7.22 -22.40 -23.81
N CYS A 16 -7.34 -22.86 -22.57
CA CYS A 16 -7.27 -24.27 -22.17
C CYS A 16 -8.52 -25.06 -22.62
N MET A 17 -8.79 -26.21 -21.99
CA MET A 17 -9.97 -27.04 -22.31
C MET A 17 -11.31 -26.30 -22.17
N SER A 18 -11.38 -25.27 -21.32
CA SER A 18 -12.57 -24.43 -21.14
C SER A 18 -12.67 -23.29 -22.16
N GLY A 19 -11.65 -23.09 -23.01
CA GLY A 19 -11.70 -22.16 -24.12
C GLY A 19 -12.78 -22.54 -25.13
N VAL A 20 -13.44 -21.54 -25.73
CA VAL A 20 -14.63 -21.76 -26.57
C VAL A 20 -14.37 -22.77 -27.71
N PRO A 21 -13.28 -22.69 -28.51
CA PRO A 21 -13.02 -23.67 -29.54
C PRO A 21 -12.78 -25.08 -28.98
N SER A 22 -11.98 -25.21 -27.93
CA SER A 22 -11.65 -26.49 -27.28
C SER A 22 -12.89 -27.17 -26.67
N ALA A 23 -13.76 -26.40 -26.02
CA ALA A 23 -15.02 -26.89 -25.45
C ALA A 23 -15.98 -27.39 -26.55
N LEU A 24 -16.11 -26.65 -27.65
CA LEU A 24 -16.95 -27.07 -28.79
C LEU A 24 -16.40 -28.33 -29.47
N LEU A 25 -15.07 -28.48 -29.56
CA LEU A 25 -14.45 -29.71 -30.06
C LEU A 25 -14.68 -30.89 -29.12
N ALA A 26 -14.67 -30.66 -27.80
CA ALA A 26 -14.98 -31.70 -26.81
C ALA A 26 -16.43 -32.21 -26.93
N ASP A 27 -17.35 -31.33 -27.34
CA ASP A 27 -18.75 -31.65 -27.65
C ASP A 27 -18.96 -32.17 -29.09
N GLU A 28 -17.89 -32.46 -29.83
CA GLU A 28 -17.91 -32.92 -31.23
C GLU A 28 -18.55 -31.92 -32.23
N ARG A 29 -18.64 -30.63 -31.85
CA ARG A 29 -19.24 -29.55 -32.65
C ARG A 29 -18.19 -28.80 -33.48
N PHE A 30 -17.57 -29.52 -34.41
CA PHE A 30 -16.42 -29.01 -35.17
C PHE A 30 -16.72 -27.74 -36.00
N ASP A 31 -17.87 -27.69 -36.68
CA ASP A 31 -18.24 -26.52 -37.51
C ASP A 31 -18.46 -25.26 -36.65
N ASP A 32 -19.05 -25.43 -35.47
CA ASP A 32 -19.24 -24.33 -34.52
C ASP A 32 -17.89 -23.86 -33.95
N ALA A 33 -16.98 -24.78 -33.66
CA ALA A 33 -15.62 -24.45 -33.23
C ALA A 33 -14.87 -23.65 -34.31
N ALA A 34 -15.02 -24.02 -35.59
CA ALA A 34 -14.42 -23.30 -36.71
C ALA A 34 -15.00 -21.89 -36.85
N LYS A 35 -16.32 -21.75 -36.72
CA LYS A 35 -16.99 -20.45 -36.74
C LYS A 35 -16.51 -19.55 -35.59
N ALA A 36 -16.46 -20.07 -34.37
CA ALA A 36 -16.02 -19.33 -33.20
C ALA A 36 -14.55 -18.90 -33.32
N ALA A 37 -13.67 -19.80 -33.78
CA ALA A 37 -12.26 -19.47 -33.98
C ALA A 37 -12.05 -18.35 -35.01
N LEU A 38 -12.82 -18.37 -36.11
CA LEU A 38 -12.78 -17.30 -37.11
C LEU A 38 -13.35 -15.98 -36.59
N GLU A 39 -14.40 -16.02 -35.78
CA GLU A 39 -14.96 -14.83 -35.12
C GLU A 39 -13.93 -14.18 -34.17
N PHE A 40 -13.23 -14.97 -33.36
CA PHE A 40 -12.14 -14.44 -32.53
C PHE A 40 -10.98 -13.90 -33.37
N GLN A 41 -10.62 -14.56 -34.47
CA GLN A 41 -9.60 -14.04 -35.38
C GLN A 41 -10.01 -12.71 -36.02
N GLU A 42 -11.28 -12.56 -36.40
CA GLU A 42 -11.82 -11.31 -36.94
C GLU A 42 -11.74 -10.19 -35.90
N ILE A 43 -12.10 -10.50 -34.64
CA ILE A 43 -12.01 -9.56 -33.51
C ILE A 43 -10.58 -9.11 -33.24
N MET A 44 -9.64 -10.06 -33.14
CA MET A 44 -8.25 -9.79 -32.76
C MET A 44 -7.40 -9.27 -33.93
N GLY A 45 -7.84 -9.54 -35.16
CA GLY A 45 -7.09 -9.30 -36.39
C GLY A 45 -6.24 -10.50 -36.80
N ALA A 46 -6.06 -10.66 -38.11
CA ALA A 46 -5.22 -11.70 -38.68
C ALA A 46 -3.77 -11.57 -38.18
N GLY A 47 -3.23 -12.65 -37.63
CA GLY A 47 -1.89 -12.67 -37.03
C GLY A 47 -1.84 -12.44 -35.52
N ASN A 48 -2.95 -12.05 -34.88
CA ASN A 48 -3.02 -11.78 -33.44
C ASN A 48 -3.88 -12.80 -32.67
N TYR A 49 -4.35 -13.85 -33.33
CA TYR A 49 -5.11 -14.93 -32.70
C TYR A 49 -4.51 -16.29 -33.07
N PHE A 50 -4.33 -17.14 -32.06
CA PHE A 50 -3.69 -18.45 -32.18
C PHE A 50 -4.52 -19.52 -31.48
N LEU A 51 -4.54 -20.72 -32.05
CA LEU A 51 -5.14 -21.89 -31.42
C LEU A 51 -4.13 -22.50 -30.43
N GLU A 52 -4.49 -22.51 -29.16
CA GLU A 52 -3.65 -22.96 -28.07
C GLU A 52 -3.74 -24.48 -27.91
N ILE A 53 -2.59 -25.16 -27.92
CA ILE A 53 -2.49 -26.61 -27.73
C ILE A 53 -1.67 -26.94 -26.47
N GLN A 54 -2.21 -27.82 -25.65
CA GLN A 54 -1.68 -28.18 -24.33
C GLN A 54 -1.73 -29.70 -24.12
N GLU A 55 -0.79 -30.25 -23.35
CA GLU A 55 -0.73 -31.70 -23.07
C GLU A 55 -0.26 -31.98 -21.63
N HIS A 56 -1.21 -32.37 -20.78
CA HIS A 56 -0.98 -32.66 -19.37
C HIS A 56 -1.21 -34.13 -19.01
N GLY A 57 -1.46 -35.00 -20.00
CA GLY A 57 -1.86 -36.39 -19.79
C GLY A 57 -3.34 -36.55 -19.43
N LEU A 58 -4.18 -35.58 -19.82
CA LEU A 58 -5.63 -35.62 -19.61
C LEU A 58 -6.32 -36.28 -20.81
N GLU A 59 -7.23 -37.22 -20.53
CA GLU A 59 -7.97 -37.91 -21.59
C GLU A 59 -8.77 -36.92 -22.47
N ALA A 60 -9.35 -35.88 -21.86
CA ALA A 60 -10.08 -34.85 -22.58
C ALA A 60 -9.19 -34.09 -23.58
N GLN A 61 -7.93 -33.79 -23.23
CA GLN A 61 -6.96 -33.16 -24.12
C GLN A 61 -6.58 -34.10 -25.26
N ALA A 62 -6.31 -35.37 -24.96
CA ALA A 62 -5.98 -36.38 -25.95
C ALA A 62 -7.08 -36.56 -27.01
N ARG A 63 -8.35 -36.47 -26.60
CA ARG A 63 -9.52 -36.55 -27.51
C ARG A 63 -9.60 -35.37 -28.48
N ILE A 64 -9.35 -34.15 -28.01
CA ILE A 64 -9.47 -32.94 -28.86
C ILE A 64 -8.20 -32.60 -29.64
N ARG A 65 -7.04 -33.21 -29.33
CA ARG A 65 -5.75 -32.90 -29.97
C ARG A 65 -5.80 -32.98 -31.50
N LYS A 66 -6.28 -34.10 -32.05
CA LYS A 66 -6.42 -34.27 -33.51
C LYS A 66 -7.45 -33.31 -34.12
N PRO A 67 -8.67 -33.19 -33.56
CA PRO A 67 -9.62 -32.17 -34.01
C PRO A 67 -9.06 -30.74 -33.99
N LEU A 68 -8.29 -30.36 -32.97
CA LEU A 68 -7.70 -29.02 -32.88
C LEU A 68 -6.65 -28.76 -33.97
N VAL A 69 -5.84 -29.76 -34.31
CA VAL A 69 -4.90 -29.67 -35.44
C VAL A 69 -5.64 -29.54 -36.78
N GLU A 70 -6.74 -30.26 -36.95
CA GLU A 70 -7.58 -30.14 -38.14
C GLU A 70 -8.30 -28.79 -38.21
N LEU A 71 -8.72 -28.26 -37.06
CA LEU A 71 -9.31 -26.93 -36.95
C LEU A 71 -8.34 -25.85 -37.42
N SER A 72 -7.07 -25.94 -37.00
CA SER A 72 -5.99 -25.06 -37.47
C SER A 72 -5.82 -25.12 -38.99
N LYS A 73 -5.80 -26.33 -39.57
CA LYS A 73 -5.69 -26.49 -41.04
C LYS A 73 -6.89 -25.91 -41.79
N ARG A 74 -8.10 -26.12 -41.28
CA ARG A 74 -9.33 -25.65 -41.92
C ARG A 74 -9.48 -24.13 -41.88
N THR A 75 -9.16 -23.52 -40.75
CA THR A 75 -9.32 -22.08 -40.53
C THR A 75 -8.11 -21.27 -41.00
N GLY A 76 -6.94 -21.92 -41.14
CA GLY A 76 -5.66 -21.24 -41.39
C GLY A 76 -5.08 -20.56 -40.15
N ILE A 77 -5.72 -20.69 -38.98
CA ILE A 77 -5.24 -20.09 -37.73
C ILE A 77 -4.07 -20.94 -37.18
N PRO A 78 -2.89 -20.35 -36.93
CA PRO A 78 -1.73 -21.10 -36.45
C PRO A 78 -1.93 -21.65 -35.03
N LEU A 79 -1.29 -22.80 -34.77
CA LEU A 79 -1.20 -23.39 -33.43
C LEU A 79 -0.05 -22.77 -32.63
N VAL A 80 -0.21 -22.72 -31.31
CA VAL A 80 0.86 -22.40 -30.36
C VAL A 80 0.78 -23.31 -29.14
N ALA A 81 1.94 -23.86 -28.74
CA ALA A 81 2.02 -24.77 -27.61
C ALA A 81 2.24 -24.04 -26.28
N THR A 82 1.48 -24.41 -25.25
CA THR A 82 1.61 -23.88 -23.88
C THR A 82 1.44 -25.00 -22.84
N ASN A 83 1.67 -24.71 -21.55
CA ASN A 83 1.60 -25.70 -20.47
C ASN A 83 0.77 -25.27 -19.25
N ASP A 84 0.01 -24.16 -19.34
CA ASP A 84 -0.89 -23.68 -18.28
C ASP A 84 -0.31 -23.82 -16.86
N ALA A 85 0.92 -23.33 -16.67
CA ALA A 85 1.70 -23.60 -15.46
C ALA A 85 1.15 -22.83 -14.25
N HIS A 86 0.92 -23.54 -13.14
CA HIS A 86 0.42 -23.01 -11.87
C HIS A 86 1.45 -23.06 -10.73
N TYR A 87 2.58 -23.74 -10.95
CA TYR A 87 3.69 -23.86 -10.01
C TYR A 87 5.03 -23.99 -10.75
N LEU A 88 6.16 -23.87 -10.04
CA LEU A 88 7.47 -23.82 -10.69
C LEU A 88 8.05 -25.21 -10.97
N MET A 89 8.08 -26.09 -9.97
CA MET A 89 8.73 -27.40 -10.05
C MET A 89 7.72 -28.55 -9.96
N PRO A 90 8.00 -29.74 -10.53
CA PRO A 90 7.12 -30.90 -10.42
C PRO A 90 6.74 -31.25 -8.96
N ASP A 91 7.69 -31.11 -8.04
CA ASP A 91 7.52 -31.42 -6.61
C ASP A 91 6.55 -30.45 -5.90
N ASP A 92 6.21 -29.30 -6.49
CA ASP A 92 5.29 -28.32 -5.92
C ASP A 92 3.81 -28.71 -6.11
N ALA A 93 3.51 -29.74 -6.91
CA ALA A 93 2.14 -30.15 -7.22
C ALA A 93 1.29 -30.40 -5.96
N ARG A 94 1.89 -30.98 -4.92
CA ARG A 94 1.20 -31.22 -3.65
C ARG A 94 0.98 -29.94 -2.84
N ALA A 95 1.94 -29.01 -2.86
CA ALA A 95 1.76 -27.71 -2.22
C ALA A 95 0.65 -26.91 -2.90
N HIS A 96 0.61 -26.92 -4.23
CA HIS A 96 -0.47 -26.33 -5.02
C HIS A 96 -1.84 -26.95 -4.68
N ASP A 97 -1.94 -28.28 -4.58
CA ASP A 97 -3.18 -28.97 -4.20
C ASP A 97 -3.68 -28.53 -2.81
N VAL A 98 -2.77 -28.41 -1.84
CA VAL A 98 -3.08 -27.90 -0.51
C VAL A 98 -3.49 -26.42 -0.55
N LEU A 99 -2.86 -25.61 -1.39
CA LEU A 99 -3.23 -24.19 -1.56
C LEU A 99 -4.68 -24.04 -2.08
N LEU A 100 -5.11 -24.90 -3.01
CA LEU A 100 -6.50 -24.95 -3.48
C LEU A 100 -7.48 -25.31 -2.35
N CYS A 101 -7.11 -26.27 -1.49
CA CYS A 101 -7.89 -26.63 -0.30
C CYS A 101 -8.02 -25.43 0.65
N ILE A 102 -6.91 -24.71 0.91
CA ILE A 102 -6.91 -23.50 1.75
C ILE A 102 -7.83 -22.42 1.18
N GLY A 103 -7.73 -22.14 -0.12
CA GLY A 103 -8.53 -21.11 -0.79
C GLY A 103 -10.03 -21.44 -0.85
N SER A 104 -10.37 -22.71 -1.02
CA SER A 104 -11.77 -23.18 -1.07
C SER A 104 -12.35 -23.52 0.31
N GLY A 105 -11.56 -23.45 1.38
CA GLY A 105 -11.99 -23.84 2.73
C GLY A 105 -12.28 -25.34 2.88
N LYS A 106 -11.71 -26.18 2.01
CA LYS A 106 -11.88 -27.64 1.99
C LYS A 106 -10.63 -28.35 2.51
N THR A 107 -10.72 -29.66 2.63
CA THR A 107 -9.62 -30.52 3.10
C THR A 107 -9.13 -31.41 1.96
N VAL A 108 -7.92 -31.95 2.09
CA VAL A 108 -7.35 -32.85 1.07
C VAL A 108 -8.17 -34.13 0.86
N ASN A 109 -8.96 -34.52 1.87
CA ASN A 109 -9.82 -35.69 1.88
C ASN A 109 -11.24 -35.44 1.34
N ASP A 110 -11.64 -34.18 1.13
CA ASP A 110 -12.93 -33.84 0.54
C ASP A 110 -12.99 -34.32 -0.93
N GLN A 111 -14.01 -35.11 -1.27
CA GLN A 111 -14.20 -35.65 -2.62
C GLN A 111 -14.75 -34.60 -3.59
N ASN A 112 -15.47 -33.59 -3.11
CA ASN A 112 -16.10 -32.56 -3.91
C ASN A 112 -15.24 -31.29 -3.99
N ARG A 113 -13.91 -31.42 -3.97
CA ARG A 113 -12.97 -30.29 -4.06
C ARG A 113 -12.41 -30.11 -5.47
N LEU A 114 -11.97 -28.89 -5.76
CA LEU A 114 -11.16 -28.65 -6.96
C LEU A 114 -9.82 -29.36 -6.79
N ARG A 115 -9.48 -30.21 -7.75
CA ARG A 115 -8.22 -30.94 -7.81
C ARG A 115 -7.78 -31.02 -9.25
N TYR A 116 -6.53 -30.67 -9.50
CA TYR A 116 -5.93 -30.83 -10.82
C TYR A 116 -5.57 -32.30 -11.04
N GLY A 117 -5.58 -32.75 -12.29
CA GLY A 117 -5.30 -34.13 -12.67
C GLY A 117 -3.83 -34.54 -12.43
N PRO A 118 -3.12 -35.06 -13.45
CA PRO A 118 -1.69 -35.36 -13.31
C PRO A 118 -0.86 -34.12 -12.90
N PRO A 119 0.28 -34.29 -12.21
CA PRO A 119 1.12 -33.20 -11.69
C PRO A 119 1.99 -32.55 -12.78
N ASN A 120 1.36 -32.12 -13.88
CA ASN A 120 2.03 -31.65 -15.10
C ASN A 120 1.89 -30.13 -15.34
N PHE A 121 1.38 -29.39 -14.36
CA PHE A 121 1.09 -27.95 -14.45
C PHE A 121 2.24 -27.10 -13.88
N TYR A 122 3.49 -27.50 -14.13
CA TYR A 122 4.69 -26.75 -13.75
C TYR A 122 5.31 -26.04 -14.95
N VAL A 123 6.31 -25.18 -14.71
CA VAL A 123 7.09 -24.56 -15.78
C VAL A 123 8.04 -25.60 -16.39
N ARG A 124 7.60 -26.26 -17.46
CA ARG A 124 8.41 -27.23 -18.20
C ARG A 124 9.60 -26.59 -18.89
N SER A 125 10.67 -27.36 -18.99
CA SER A 125 11.82 -27.03 -19.82
C SER A 125 11.51 -27.12 -21.30
N ALA A 126 12.32 -26.46 -22.13
CA ALA A 126 12.19 -26.53 -23.59
C ALA A 126 12.36 -27.97 -24.12
N ALA A 127 13.20 -28.79 -23.48
CA ALA A 127 13.40 -30.19 -23.86
C ALA A 127 12.14 -31.02 -23.60
N GLU A 128 11.51 -30.87 -22.43
CA GLU A 128 10.25 -31.58 -22.12
C GLU A 128 9.12 -31.18 -23.08
N MET A 129 9.02 -29.89 -23.43
CA MET A 129 8.03 -29.44 -24.41
C MET A 129 8.34 -29.94 -25.83
N TRP A 130 9.63 -30.08 -26.18
CA TRP A 130 10.07 -30.66 -27.44
C TRP A 130 9.74 -32.15 -27.53
N ASP A 131 9.94 -32.91 -26.46
CA ASP A 131 9.60 -34.34 -26.45
C ASP A 131 8.09 -34.58 -26.65
N ILE A 132 7.25 -33.61 -26.28
CA ILE A 132 5.79 -33.70 -26.41
C ILE A 132 5.29 -33.30 -27.81
N PHE A 133 5.81 -32.18 -28.33
CA PHE A 133 5.29 -31.56 -29.56
C PHE A 133 6.29 -31.51 -30.73
N GLY A 134 7.58 -31.69 -30.49
CA GLY A 134 8.66 -31.43 -31.46
C GLY A 134 8.61 -32.33 -32.70
N ASP A 135 8.24 -33.59 -32.54
CA ASP A 135 8.18 -34.54 -33.67
C ASP A 135 6.96 -34.30 -34.58
N GLU A 136 5.81 -33.96 -34.01
CA GLU A 136 4.55 -33.84 -34.75
C GLU A 136 4.19 -32.40 -35.13
N LEU A 137 4.46 -31.45 -34.23
CA LEU A 137 4.01 -30.06 -34.28
C LEU A 137 5.14 -29.06 -33.92
N PRO A 138 6.34 -29.14 -34.52
CA PRO A 138 7.45 -28.24 -34.20
C PRO A 138 7.09 -26.76 -34.44
N GLY A 139 6.21 -26.49 -35.42
CA GLY A 139 5.71 -25.14 -35.69
C GLY A 139 4.96 -24.52 -34.51
N ALA A 140 4.23 -25.30 -33.71
CA ALA A 140 3.53 -24.79 -32.54
C ALA A 140 4.49 -24.33 -31.44
N LEU A 141 5.66 -24.95 -31.33
CA LEU A 141 6.73 -24.52 -30.42
C LEU A 141 7.43 -23.27 -30.95
N GLN A 142 7.74 -23.20 -32.25
CA GLN A 142 8.35 -22.02 -32.87
C GLN A 142 7.48 -20.76 -32.71
N LYS A 143 6.16 -20.90 -32.82
CA LYS A 143 5.22 -19.79 -32.62
C LYS A 143 5.28 -19.17 -31.23
N THR A 144 5.69 -19.91 -30.19
CA THR A 144 5.86 -19.33 -28.84
C THR A 144 6.93 -18.24 -28.83
N VAL A 145 8.03 -18.44 -29.55
CA VAL A 145 9.15 -17.50 -29.65
C VAL A 145 8.75 -16.31 -30.53
N GLU A 146 8.10 -16.57 -31.67
CA GLU A 146 7.62 -15.50 -32.54
C GLU A 146 6.63 -14.56 -31.82
N ILE A 147 5.67 -15.13 -31.06
CA ILE A 147 4.73 -14.32 -30.27
C ILE A 147 5.47 -13.52 -29.20
N ALA A 148 6.44 -14.12 -28.51
CA ALA A 148 7.23 -13.42 -27.50
C ALA A 148 8.02 -12.24 -28.11
N GLU A 149 8.56 -12.39 -29.33
CA GLU A 149 9.26 -11.34 -30.07
C GLU A 149 8.32 -10.22 -30.55
N MET A 150 7.03 -10.51 -30.74
CA MET A 150 6.01 -9.50 -31.08
C MET A 150 5.61 -8.62 -29.89
N CYS A 151 5.90 -9.05 -28.65
CA CYS A 151 5.50 -8.36 -27.44
C CYS A 151 6.58 -7.38 -26.95
N ASP A 152 6.48 -6.10 -27.34
CA ASP A 152 7.27 -5.00 -26.77
C ASP A 152 6.38 -4.08 -25.92
N LEU A 153 6.22 -4.41 -24.64
CA LEU A 153 5.49 -3.59 -23.68
C LEU A 153 6.46 -2.79 -22.82
N GLN A 154 6.41 -1.47 -22.95
CA GLN A 154 7.18 -0.55 -22.12
C GLN A 154 6.26 0.12 -21.10
N LEU A 155 6.44 -0.24 -19.83
CA LEU A 155 5.77 0.46 -18.74
C LEU A 155 6.44 1.84 -18.55
N PRO A 156 5.66 2.92 -18.36
CA PRO A 156 6.21 4.26 -18.15
C PRO A 156 7.10 4.25 -16.91
N LYS A 157 8.33 4.77 -17.06
CA LYS A 157 9.32 4.88 -15.98
C LYS A 157 9.75 6.33 -15.85
N GLY A 158 9.55 6.92 -14.67
CA GLY A 158 9.98 8.28 -14.36
C GLY A 158 9.05 9.38 -14.89
N GLU A 159 7.92 9.01 -15.52
CA GLU A 159 6.79 9.92 -15.69
C GLU A 159 6.10 10.12 -14.34
N SER A 160 5.50 11.29 -14.11
CA SER A 160 4.72 11.57 -12.92
C SER A 160 3.34 12.06 -13.32
N TYR A 161 2.33 11.27 -12.98
CA TYR A 161 0.93 11.60 -13.23
C TYR A 161 0.40 12.40 -12.05
N LEU A 162 0.73 13.70 -12.03
CA LEU A 162 0.17 14.63 -11.05
C LEU A 162 -1.23 15.09 -11.50
N PRO A 163 -2.23 15.07 -10.60
CA PRO A 163 -3.54 15.59 -10.93
C PRO A 163 -3.49 17.12 -11.12
N ASN A 164 -4.26 17.61 -12.08
CA ASN A 164 -4.45 19.04 -12.26
C ASN A 164 -5.42 19.56 -11.21
N TYR A 165 -5.01 20.55 -10.42
CA TYR A 165 -5.92 21.19 -9.46
C TYR A 165 -6.98 22.01 -10.20
N PRO A 166 -8.28 21.77 -9.99
CA PRO A 166 -9.34 22.55 -10.62
C PRO A 166 -9.44 23.93 -9.98
N ILE A 167 -8.85 24.93 -10.64
CA ILE A 167 -8.84 26.32 -10.17
C ILE A 167 -10.29 26.84 -10.13
N PRO A 168 -10.74 27.45 -9.01
CA PRO A 168 -12.08 27.99 -8.90
C PRO A 168 -12.41 28.99 -10.00
N ALA A 169 -13.67 29.02 -10.46
CA ALA A 169 -14.11 29.93 -11.52
C ALA A 169 -13.89 31.43 -11.20
N SER A 170 -13.84 31.79 -9.91
CA SER A 170 -13.52 33.16 -9.46
C SER A 170 -12.10 33.61 -9.82
N ASP A 171 -11.21 32.66 -10.06
CA ASP A 171 -9.79 32.84 -10.38
C ASP A 171 -9.44 32.24 -11.75
N ALA A 172 -10.44 32.15 -12.63
CA ALA A 172 -10.28 31.62 -13.98
C ALA A 172 -9.20 32.41 -14.75
N GLY A 173 -8.25 31.68 -15.34
CA GLY A 173 -7.15 32.25 -16.12
C GLY A 173 -5.80 32.32 -15.39
N LEU A 174 -5.77 32.08 -14.07
CA LEU A 174 -4.50 31.84 -13.38
C LEU A 174 -3.93 30.48 -13.73
N SER A 175 -2.60 30.39 -13.82
CA SER A 175 -1.88 29.12 -13.80
C SER A 175 -1.88 28.51 -12.39
N ALA A 176 -1.58 27.21 -12.29
CA ALA A 176 -1.47 26.52 -11.01
C ALA A 176 -0.40 27.19 -10.09
N ASP A 177 0.70 27.69 -10.66
CA ASP A 177 1.75 28.38 -9.92
C ASP A 177 1.31 29.75 -9.39
N GLU A 178 0.54 30.51 -10.17
CA GLU A 178 0.01 31.82 -9.76
C GLU A 178 -1.07 31.66 -8.70
N PHE A 179 -1.97 30.69 -8.87
CA PHE A 179 -3.00 30.39 -7.87
C PHE A 179 -2.38 29.86 -6.58
N PHE A 180 -1.37 28.97 -6.67
CA PHE A 180 -0.59 28.52 -5.52
C PHE A 180 0.04 29.69 -4.76
N GLU A 181 0.72 30.60 -5.46
CA GLU A 181 1.32 31.77 -4.83
C GLU A 181 0.31 32.67 -4.14
N LYS A 182 -0.83 32.95 -4.79
CA LYS A 182 -1.92 33.72 -4.19
C LYS A 182 -2.41 33.07 -2.89
N THR A 183 -2.70 31.77 -2.93
CA THR A 183 -3.20 31.01 -1.77
C THR A 183 -2.21 30.98 -0.63
N VAL A 184 -0.91 30.83 -0.91
CA VAL A 184 0.14 30.88 0.11
C VAL A 184 0.19 32.25 0.79
N TRP A 185 0.11 33.34 0.04
CA TRP A 185 0.08 34.69 0.60
C TRP A 185 -1.18 34.99 1.42
N ASP A 186 -2.33 34.48 1.01
CA ASP A 186 -3.56 34.58 1.79
C ASP A 186 -3.46 33.79 3.11
N GLY A 187 -2.84 32.61 3.05
CA GLY A 187 -2.47 31.83 4.23
C GLY A 187 -1.50 32.56 5.17
N TYR A 188 -0.47 33.20 4.62
CA TYR A 188 0.47 34.04 5.38
C TYR A 188 -0.24 35.19 6.11
N ARG A 189 -1.13 35.92 5.42
CA ARG A 189 -1.94 37.00 6.03
C ARG A 189 -2.82 36.47 7.16
N THR A 190 -3.41 35.30 6.97
CA THR A 190 -4.25 34.64 7.98
C THR A 190 -3.44 34.25 9.22
N ARG A 191 -2.29 33.60 9.04
CA ARG A 191 -1.38 33.23 10.15
C ARG A 191 -0.84 34.45 10.87
N LYS A 192 -0.52 35.52 10.14
CA LYS A 192 -0.09 36.80 10.72
C LYS A 192 -1.15 37.36 11.67
N ALA A 193 -2.38 37.50 11.20
CA ALA A 193 -3.47 38.06 12.00
C ALA A 193 -3.85 37.17 13.21
N GLN A 194 -3.82 35.84 13.04
CA GLN A 194 -4.30 34.91 14.07
C GLN A 194 -3.24 34.51 15.11
N VAL A 195 -1.97 34.42 14.71
CA VAL A 195 -0.89 33.87 15.53
C VAL A 195 0.18 34.92 15.77
N TRP A 196 0.84 35.40 14.72
CA TRP A 196 2.06 36.19 14.89
C TRP A 196 1.82 37.59 15.45
N ASP A 197 0.70 38.26 15.13
CA ASP A 197 0.38 39.56 15.73
C ASP A 197 0.17 39.44 17.24
N ARG A 198 -0.43 38.33 17.70
CA ARG A 198 -0.60 38.02 19.12
C ARG A 198 0.73 37.67 19.79
N GLU A 199 1.56 36.84 19.15
CA GLU A 199 2.88 36.48 19.67
C GLU A 199 3.83 37.69 19.70
N THR A 200 3.71 38.60 18.73
CA THR A 200 4.43 39.87 18.70
C THR A 200 4.01 40.75 19.87
N ALA A 201 2.70 40.90 20.11
CA ALA A 201 2.19 41.65 21.25
C ALA A 201 2.60 41.04 22.60
N ALA A 202 2.79 39.72 22.66
CA ALA A 202 3.28 39.00 23.84
C ALA A 202 4.81 38.99 23.98
N GLY A 203 5.57 39.45 22.97
CA GLY A 203 7.02 39.38 22.94
C GLY A 203 7.58 37.95 22.80
N GLU A 204 6.78 37.01 22.29
CA GLU A 204 7.12 35.59 22.17
C GLU A 204 7.57 35.19 20.76
N LEU A 205 7.39 36.09 19.77
CA LEU A 205 7.82 35.84 18.39
C LEU A 205 9.36 35.87 18.29
N MET A 206 9.95 34.74 17.92
CA MET A 206 11.42 34.58 17.90
C MET A 206 12.08 35.14 16.63
N HIS A 207 11.30 35.35 15.57
CA HIS A 207 11.78 35.69 14.23
C HIS A 207 11.06 36.93 13.69
N THR A 208 11.76 37.71 12.87
CA THR A 208 11.17 38.91 12.26
C THR A 208 10.28 38.55 11.06
N PHE A 209 9.31 39.40 10.73
CA PHE A 209 8.48 39.18 9.53
C PHE A 209 9.31 39.10 8.24
N GLU A 210 10.44 39.82 8.16
CA GLU A 210 11.37 39.73 7.03
C GLU A 210 11.98 38.33 6.87
N GLU A 211 12.29 37.66 7.99
CA GLU A 211 12.80 36.27 7.98
C GLU A 211 11.73 35.28 7.48
N TYR A 212 10.48 35.44 7.93
CA TYR A 212 9.37 34.62 7.45
C TYR A 212 9.14 34.82 5.95
N GLU A 213 9.07 36.06 5.47
CA GLU A 213 8.86 36.37 4.05
C GLU A 213 10.01 35.84 3.19
N LYS A 214 11.26 36.00 3.64
CA LYS A 214 12.43 35.47 2.93
C LYS A 214 12.39 33.94 2.82
N ARG A 215 12.01 33.24 3.89
CA ARG A 215 11.86 31.78 3.87
C ARG A 215 10.73 31.35 2.95
N LEU A 216 9.58 32.04 3.00
CA LEU A 216 8.42 31.74 2.18
C LEU A 216 8.74 31.89 0.68
N TRP A 217 9.39 32.98 0.28
CA TRP A 217 9.86 33.18 -1.09
C TRP A 217 10.79 32.07 -1.57
N HIS A 218 11.74 31.65 -0.72
CA HIS A 218 12.66 30.56 -1.06
C HIS A 218 11.92 29.24 -1.28
N GLU A 219 11.05 28.84 -0.34
CA GLU A 219 10.27 27.60 -0.44
C GLU A 219 9.36 27.60 -1.67
N MET A 220 8.64 28.70 -1.92
CA MET A 220 7.76 28.84 -3.09
C MET A 220 8.54 28.72 -4.40
N ALA A 221 9.72 29.34 -4.50
CA ALA A 221 10.56 29.24 -5.68
C ALA A 221 11.04 27.79 -5.93
N VAL A 222 11.39 27.05 -4.88
CA VAL A 222 11.78 25.63 -5.00
C VAL A 222 10.59 24.77 -5.43
N ILE A 223 9.42 24.94 -4.82
CA ILE A 223 8.20 24.18 -5.14
C ILE A 223 7.77 24.38 -6.59
N LYS A 224 7.77 25.63 -7.08
CA LYS A 224 7.46 25.97 -8.48
C LYS A 224 8.47 25.36 -9.44
N ARG A 225 9.78 25.50 -9.15
CA ARG A 225 10.85 24.94 -9.99
C ARG A 225 10.75 23.41 -10.12
N MET A 226 10.27 22.73 -9.08
CA MET A 226 10.09 21.28 -9.07
C MET A 226 8.73 20.82 -9.61
N GLY A 227 7.81 21.74 -9.94
CA GLY A 227 6.49 21.42 -10.51
C GLY A 227 5.48 20.88 -9.49
N TYR A 228 5.65 21.17 -8.20
CA TYR A 228 4.78 20.62 -7.14
C TYR A 228 3.68 21.58 -6.67
N SER A 229 3.47 22.72 -7.32
CA SER A 229 2.43 23.69 -6.94
C SER A 229 1.03 23.07 -6.93
N GLY A 230 0.70 22.27 -7.95
CA GLY A 230 -0.57 21.53 -8.01
C GLY A 230 -0.75 20.56 -6.84
N TYR A 231 0.31 19.84 -6.47
CA TYR A 231 0.31 18.91 -5.33
C TYR A 231 -0.03 19.63 -4.01
N PHE A 232 0.62 20.77 -3.73
CA PHE A 232 0.31 21.54 -2.53
C PHE A 232 -1.11 22.11 -2.54
N LEU A 233 -1.65 22.48 -3.69
CA LEU A 233 -3.04 22.94 -3.82
C LEU A 233 -4.04 21.82 -3.54
N ILE A 234 -3.79 20.60 -4.03
CA ILE A 234 -4.61 19.42 -3.73
C ILE A 234 -4.63 19.20 -2.21
N VAL A 235 -3.46 19.19 -1.57
CA VAL A 235 -3.33 18.98 -0.11
C VAL A 235 -4.01 20.09 0.69
N TRP A 236 -3.77 21.34 0.30
CA TRP A 236 -4.43 22.50 0.90
C TRP A 236 -5.96 22.38 0.87
N ASP A 237 -6.52 21.98 -0.28
CA ASP A 237 -7.96 21.98 -0.49
C ASP A 237 -8.69 21.00 0.43
N PHE A 238 -8.25 19.74 0.48
CA PHE A 238 -8.91 18.74 1.32
C PHE A 238 -8.67 18.99 2.82
N VAL A 239 -7.53 19.58 3.21
CA VAL A 239 -7.28 19.97 4.61
C VAL A 239 -8.19 21.15 5.00
N ARG A 240 -8.32 22.15 4.13
CA ARG A 240 -9.25 23.26 4.30
C ARG A 240 -10.68 22.74 4.44
N TYR A 241 -11.12 21.88 3.52
CA TYR A 241 -12.45 21.27 3.55
C TYR A 241 -12.71 20.56 4.88
N ALA A 242 -11.77 19.72 5.33
CA ALA A 242 -11.88 19.03 6.60
C ALA A 242 -12.03 20.00 7.79
N LYS A 243 -11.20 21.04 7.86
CA LYS A 243 -11.27 22.05 8.92
C LYS A 243 -12.60 22.84 8.89
N GLU A 244 -13.08 23.23 7.72
CA GLU A 244 -14.35 23.97 7.53
C GLU A 244 -15.58 23.13 7.90
N HIS A 245 -15.54 21.82 7.67
CA HIS A 245 -16.62 20.87 8.02
C HIS A 245 -16.48 20.31 9.45
N GLY A 246 -15.53 20.81 10.23
CA GLY A 246 -15.34 20.42 11.63
C GLY A 246 -14.75 19.02 11.81
N ILE A 247 -14.10 18.48 10.77
CA ILE A 247 -13.34 17.23 10.82
C ILE A 247 -11.96 17.52 11.45
N PRO A 248 -11.62 16.91 12.60
CA PRO A 248 -10.31 17.09 13.21
C PRO A 248 -9.19 16.57 12.29
N VAL A 249 -8.19 17.43 12.08
CA VAL A 249 -6.96 17.14 11.34
C VAL A 249 -5.77 17.20 12.30
N GLY A 250 -4.82 16.30 12.15
CA GLY A 250 -3.59 16.30 12.93
C GLY A 250 -2.71 17.52 12.65
N PRO A 251 -1.77 17.84 13.56
CA PRO A 251 -0.91 19.03 13.42
C PRO A 251 0.15 18.93 12.31
N GLY A 252 0.24 17.79 11.62
CA GLY A 252 1.25 17.46 10.61
C GLY A 252 2.21 16.37 11.07
N ARG A 253 2.61 15.49 10.15
CA ARG A 253 3.50 14.34 10.39
C ARG A 253 4.74 14.41 9.49
N GLY A 254 5.84 13.82 9.99
CA GLY A 254 7.05 13.64 9.21
C GLY A 254 7.65 14.97 8.75
N SER A 255 8.38 14.93 7.64
CA SER A 255 9.13 16.09 7.16
C SER A 255 8.27 17.27 6.73
N SER A 256 6.98 17.05 6.40
CA SER A 256 6.06 18.13 5.96
C SER A 256 5.98 19.30 6.95
N ALA A 257 6.15 19.03 8.26
CA ALA A 257 6.19 20.05 9.32
C ALA A 257 7.36 21.04 9.21
N GLY A 258 8.37 20.76 8.38
CA GLY A 258 9.50 21.67 8.13
C GLY A 258 9.23 22.78 7.11
N SER A 259 8.11 22.75 6.40
CA SER A 259 7.76 23.75 5.39
C SER A 259 6.91 24.88 5.96
N LEU A 260 7.37 26.11 5.79
CA LEU A 260 6.60 27.31 6.09
C LEU A 260 5.42 27.48 5.14
N VAL A 261 5.57 27.09 3.87
CA VAL A 261 4.46 27.04 2.90
C VAL A 261 3.34 26.13 3.43
N ALA A 262 3.66 24.91 3.88
CA ALA A 262 2.67 23.99 4.43
C ALA A 262 1.97 24.57 5.67
N TYR A 263 2.71 25.28 6.53
CA TYR A 263 2.14 25.97 7.70
C TYR A 263 1.19 27.11 7.32
N CYS A 264 1.57 27.94 6.33
CA CYS A 264 0.75 29.04 5.82
C CYS A 264 -0.53 28.54 5.15
N LEU A 265 -0.44 27.44 4.39
CA LEU A 265 -1.61 26.78 3.79
C LEU A 265 -2.49 26.06 4.84
N GLY A 266 -2.03 25.95 6.09
CA GLY A 266 -2.79 25.25 7.13
C GLY A 266 -2.76 23.72 6.99
N ILE A 267 -1.90 23.20 6.13
CA ILE A 267 -1.59 21.76 6.00
C ILE A 267 -0.94 21.26 7.30
N THR A 268 -0.05 22.07 7.86
CA THR A 268 0.56 21.83 9.18
C THR A 268 0.17 22.95 10.15
N ASP A 269 0.13 22.63 11.44
CA ASP A 269 -0.18 23.57 12.52
C ASP A 269 1.04 23.80 13.45
N ILE A 270 2.24 23.53 12.93
CA ILE A 270 3.52 23.74 13.64
C ILE A 270 4.30 24.82 12.90
N ASP A 271 4.65 25.90 13.60
CA ASP A 271 5.52 26.95 13.05
C ASP A 271 6.97 26.42 12.92
N PRO A 272 7.49 26.23 11.69
CA PRO A 272 8.80 25.64 11.48
C PRO A 272 9.94 26.54 11.94
N LEU A 273 9.81 27.87 11.86
CA LEU A 273 10.86 28.79 12.29
C LEU A 273 11.01 28.75 13.81
N LYS A 274 9.88 28.77 14.54
CA LYS A 274 9.87 28.70 16.02
C LYS A 274 10.61 27.47 16.58
N TYR A 275 10.52 26.34 15.88
CA TYR A 275 11.14 25.07 16.28
C TYR A 275 12.40 24.72 15.47
N ASN A 276 12.90 25.64 14.65
CA ASN A 276 14.09 25.45 13.82
C ASN A 276 14.02 24.19 12.93
N LEU A 277 12.86 23.96 12.32
CA LEU A 277 12.61 22.86 11.38
C LEU A 277 13.07 23.26 9.98
N LEU A 278 13.77 22.34 9.32
CA LEU A 278 14.42 22.58 8.03
C LEU A 278 13.51 22.16 6.87
N PHE A 279 13.39 23.02 5.87
CA PHE A 279 12.61 22.75 4.66
C PHE A 279 13.33 21.75 3.76
N GLU A 280 14.66 21.80 3.74
CA GLU A 280 15.52 20.96 2.91
C GLU A 280 15.44 19.48 3.30
N ARG A 281 15.00 19.19 4.54
CA ARG A 281 14.70 17.82 4.98
C ARG A 281 13.41 17.29 4.35
N PHE A 282 12.49 18.19 3.98
CA PHE A 282 11.25 17.85 3.31
C PHE A 282 11.41 17.81 1.80
N LEU A 283 11.89 18.91 1.22
CA LEU A 283 12.08 19.07 -0.21
C LEU A 283 13.53 19.47 -0.46
N ASN A 284 14.32 18.52 -0.94
CA ASN A 284 15.71 18.77 -1.28
C ASN A 284 15.80 19.28 -2.73
N PRO A 285 16.28 20.52 -2.97
CA PRO A 285 16.39 21.08 -4.31
C PRO A 285 17.38 20.32 -5.22
N GLU A 286 18.33 19.57 -4.66
CA GLU A 286 19.34 18.80 -5.41
C GLU A 286 18.84 17.39 -5.78
N ARG A 287 17.70 16.95 -5.23
CA ARG A 287 17.11 15.64 -5.51
C ARG A 287 15.64 15.81 -5.88
N VAL A 288 15.31 15.58 -7.16
CA VAL A 288 13.92 15.50 -7.60
C VAL A 288 13.33 14.18 -7.11
N SER A 289 12.78 14.22 -5.91
CA SER A 289 11.94 13.17 -5.34
C SER A 289 10.59 13.75 -5.00
N MET A 290 9.53 12.99 -5.27
CA MET A 290 8.17 13.39 -4.96
C MET A 290 8.01 13.62 -3.44
N PRO A 291 7.41 14.74 -3.01
CA PRO A 291 7.14 15.00 -1.61
C PRO A 291 6.03 14.06 -1.11
N ASP A 292 6.21 13.48 0.08
CA ASP A 292 5.22 12.66 0.75
C ASP A 292 4.62 13.45 1.93
N ILE A 293 3.35 13.85 1.80
CA ILE A 293 2.62 14.56 2.85
C ILE A 293 1.53 13.64 3.41
N ASP A 294 1.86 13.01 4.54
CA ASP A 294 0.93 12.23 5.35
C ASP A 294 0.01 13.16 6.15
N ILE A 295 -1.31 12.94 6.05
CA ILE A 295 -2.29 13.71 6.82
C ILE A 295 -3.14 12.78 7.70
N ASP A 296 -3.15 13.09 8.99
CA ASP A 296 -3.98 12.41 9.98
C ASP A 296 -5.38 13.03 10.04
N PHE A 297 -6.40 12.21 9.84
CA PHE A 297 -7.80 12.55 10.04
C PHE A 297 -8.39 11.77 11.21
N CYS A 298 -9.46 12.30 11.79
CA CYS A 298 -10.28 11.47 12.67
C CYS A 298 -10.91 10.32 11.88
N VAL A 299 -11.11 9.17 12.54
CA VAL A 299 -11.61 7.94 11.90
C VAL A 299 -12.97 8.17 11.23
N ARG A 300 -13.82 9.00 11.84
CA ARG A 300 -15.20 9.27 11.37
C ARG A 300 -15.26 10.21 10.17
N GLY A 301 -14.29 11.12 10.03
CA GLY A 301 -14.28 12.14 8.97
C GLY A 301 -13.51 11.73 7.71
N ARG A 302 -12.67 10.69 7.78
CA ARG A 302 -11.86 10.23 6.63
C ARG A 302 -12.68 9.98 5.37
N ALA A 303 -13.81 9.28 5.49
CA ALA A 303 -14.65 8.95 4.33
C ALA A 303 -15.26 10.20 3.66
N GLU A 304 -15.60 11.22 4.45
CA GLU A 304 -16.15 12.49 3.96
C GLU A 304 -15.11 13.25 3.14
N VAL A 305 -13.85 13.29 3.60
CA VAL A 305 -12.73 13.90 2.88
C VAL A 305 -12.46 13.16 1.56
N ILE A 306 -12.46 11.83 1.56
CA ILE A 306 -12.30 11.04 0.32
C ILE A 306 -13.43 11.34 -0.66
N ASN A 307 -14.67 11.44 -0.19
CA ASN A 307 -15.81 11.77 -1.03
C ASN A 307 -15.72 13.18 -1.63
N HIS A 308 -15.20 14.15 -0.87
CA HIS A 308 -14.92 15.51 -1.38
C HIS A 308 -13.88 15.48 -2.51
N VAL A 309 -12.76 14.78 -2.30
CA VAL A 309 -11.72 14.60 -3.33
C VAL A 309 -12.30 13.90 -4.57
N ALA A 310 -13.10 12.84 -4.39
CA ALA A 310 -13.76 12.15 -5.50
C ALA A 310 -14.80 13.02 -6.23
N ALA A 311 -15.45 13.95 -5.54
CA ALA A 311 -16.36 14.92 -6.17
C ALA A 311 -15.61 15.99 -6.96
N LEU A 312 -14.40 16.36 -6.51
CA LEU A 312 -13.58 17.39 -7.12
C LEU A 312 -12.84 16.90 -8.39
N TYR A 313 -12.26 15.70 -8.34
CA TYR A 313 -11.46 15.12 -9.44
C TYR A 313 -12.23 14.12 -10.32
N GLY A 314 -13.46 13.77 -9.93
CA GLY A 314 -14.23 12.71 -10.57
C GLY A 314 -14.03 11.35 -9.88
N ARG A 315 -15.12 10.60 -9.71
CA ARG A 315 -15.09 9.28 -9.05
C ARG A 315 -14.25 8.25 -9.80
N GLU A 316 -14.11 8.41 -11.10
CA GLU A 316 -13.31 7.55 -11.98
C GLU A 316 -11.80 7.84 -11.90
N SER A 317 -11.40 8.93 -11.25
CA SER A 317 -10.00 9.37 -11.10
C SER A 317 -9.46 9.19 -9.68
N VAL A 318 -10.28 8.64 -8.76
CA VAL A 318 -9.95 8.48 -7.34
C VAL A 318 -10.24 7.07 -6.88
N CYS A 319 -9.24 6.37 -6.34
CA CYS A 319 -9.43 5.04 -5.75
C CYS A 319 -8.57 4.83 -4.51
N GLN A 320 -8.86 3.77 -3.77
CA GLN A 320 -8.02 3.33 -2.67
C GLN A 320 -6.94 2.35 -3.15
N ILE A 321 -5.84 2.25 -2.40
CA ILE A 321 -4.75 1.32 -2.71
C ILE A 321 -5.12 -0.09 -2.24
N VAL A 322 -4.80 -1.12 -3.04
CA VAL A 322 -4.95 -2.52 -2.61
C VAL A 322 -3.81 -2.95 -1.68
N THR A 323 -4.08 -3.92 -0.83
CA THR A 323 -3.09 -4.59 -0.02
C THR A 323 -3.29 -6.09 -0.13
N PHE A 324 -2.22 -6.82 -0.42
CA PHE A 324 -2.24 -8.27 -0.46
C PHE A 324 -1.78 -8.84 0.89
N GLY A 325 -2.70 -9.51 1.58
CA GLY A 325 -2.36 -10.28 2.77
C GLY A 325 -1.61 -11.55 2.35
N THR A 326 -0.35 -11.70 2.76
CA THR A 326 0.44 -12.90 2.51
C THR A 326 0.32 -13.92 3.64
N LEU A 327 0.57 -15.20 3.35
CA LEU A 327 0.65 -16.26 4.35
C LEU A 327 1.90 -16.09 5.22
N ALA A 328 1.72 -15.43 6.37
CA ALA A 328 2.74 -15.37 7.42
C ALA A 328 3.01 -16.77 7.99
N SER A 329 4.22 -17.01 8.48
CA SER A 329 4.74 -18.32 8.93
C SER A 329 3.79 -19.08 9.86
N ARG A 330 3.27 -18.40 10.90
CA ARG A 330 2.30 -19.03 11.82
C ARG A 330 0.95 -19.32 11.16
N ALA A 331 0.49 -18.44 10.27
CA ALA A 331 -0.77 -18.61 9.56
C ALA A 331 -0.67 -19.74 8.52
N ALA A 332 0.45 -19.83 7.79
CA ALA A 332 0.73 -20.90 6.85
C ALA A 332 0.65 -22.28 7.53
N ILE A 333 1.31 -22.46 8.69
CA ILE A 333 1.23 -23.70 9.47
C ILE A 333 -0.21 -24.02 9.87
N LYS A 334 -0.98 -23.03 10.33
CA LYS A 334 -2.38 -23.22 10.72
C LYS A 334 -3.27 -23.62 9.56
N ASP A 335 -3.13 -22.96 8.42
CA ASP A 335 -3.96 -23.21 7.25
C ASP A 335 -3.62 -24.54 6.57
N VAL A 336 -2.34 -24.89 6.46
CA VAL A 336 -1.91 -26.21 5.96
C VAL A 336 -2.39 -27.31 6.91
N GLY A 337 -2.23 -27.14 8.22
CA GLY A 337 -2.70 -28.12 9.21
C GLY A 337 -4.21 -28.35 9.09
N ARG A 338 -5.00 -27.29 8.87
CA ARG A 338 -6.44 -27.40 8.61
C ARG A 338 -6.74 -28.15 7.31
N ALA A 339 -6.04 -27.83 6.22
CA ALA A 339 -6.22 -28.50 4.93
C ALA A 339 -5.88 -30.00 4.99
N LEU A 340 -4.90 -30.37 5.82
CA LEU A 340 -4.49 -31.75 6.09
C LEU A 340 -5.35 -32.48 7.15
N GLU A 341 -6.40 -31.84 7.68
CA GLU A 341 -7.26 -32.37 8.76
C GLU A 341 -6.51 -32.73 10.07
N MET A 342 -5.44 -32.00 10.37
CA MET A 342 -4.70 -32.18 11.61
C MET A 342 -5.47 -31.60 12.81
N PRO A 343 -5.36 -32.19 14.01
CA PRO A 343 -5.99 -31.65 15.22
C PRO A 343 -5.53 -30.22 15.52
N TYR A 344 -6.48 -29.30 15.70
CA TYR A 344 -6.19 -27.88 15.95
C TYR A 344 -5.22 -27.64 17.12
N ALA A 345 -5.36 -28.41 18.21
CA ALA A 345 -4.50 -28.27 19.39
C ALA A 345 -3.03 -28.58 19.09
N GLU A 346 -2.77 -29.55 18.22
CA GLU A 346 -1.42 -29.90 17.80
C GLU A 346 -0.83 -28.82 16.89
N VAL A 347 -1.60 -28.37 15.91
CA VAL A 347 -1.18 -27.32 14.96
C VAL A 347 -0.95 -25.99 15.68
N ASP A 348 -1.80 -25.61 16.64
CA ASP A 348 -1.61 -24.38 17.43
C ASP A 348 -0.35 -24.45 18.28
N ARG A 349 -0.05 -25.60 18.90
CA ARG A 349 1.20 -25.85 19.63
C ARG A 349 2.43 -25.64 18.73
N ILE A 350 2.44 -26.24 17.54
CA ILE A 350 3.54 -26.12 16.57
C ILE A 350 3.68 -24.66 16.10
N SER A 351 2.57 -23.99 15.79
CA SER A 351 2.58 -22.58 15.34
C SER A 351 3.15 -21.62 16.39
N LYS A 352 2.98 -21.91 17.68
CA LYS A 352 3.51 -21.10 18.79
C LYS A 352 5.02 -21.27 19.00
N MET A 353 5.61 -22.34 18.48
CA MET A 353 7.07 -22.54 18.50
C MET A 353 7.79 -21.57 17.56
N ILE A 354 7.10 -21.01 16.55
CA ILE A 354 7.66 -19.96 15.70
C ILE A 354 7.87 -18.70 16.56
N PRO A 355 9.08 -18.11 16.61
CA PRO A 355 9.36 -16.90 17.39
C PRO A 355 8.44 -15.72 17.04
N PRO A 356 8.19 -14.79 17.98
CA PRO A 356 7.43 -13.59 17.68
C PRO A 356 8.17 -12.70 16.66
N PRO A 357 7.46 -11.83 15.92
CA PRO A 357 8.07 -10.93 14.95
C PRO A 357 9.13 -10.03 15.59
N VAL A 358 10.27 -9.88 14.94
CA VAL A 358 11.36 -9.00 15.38
C VAL A 358 11.27 -7.69 14.59
N ARG A 359 11.06 -6.56 15.28
CA ARG A 359 10.89 -5.23 14.65
C ARG A 359 9.80 -5.20 13.57
N GLY A 360 8.68 -5.88 13.83
CA GLY A 360 7.54 -5.94 12.90
C GLY A 360 7.74 -6.88 11.70
N ARG A 361 8.87 -7.58 11.60
CA ARG A 361 9.11 -8.59 10.55
C ARG A 361 8.89 -9.99 11.10
N ASN A 362 8.09 -10.78 10.39
CA ASN A 362 7.89 -12.19 10.71
C ASN A 362 9.18 -12.97 10.51
N VAL A 363 9.45 -13.92 11.40
CA VAL A 363 10.57 -14.87 11.28
C VAL A 363 10.12 -15.99 10.35
N SER A 364 10.88 -16.25 9.28
CA SER A 364 10.49 -17.28 8.31
C SER A 364 10.50 -18.68 8.94
N ILE A 365 9.76 -19.63 8.35
CA ILE A 365 9.75 -21.01 8.84
C ILE A 365 11.16 -21.60 8.83
N GLU A 366 11.94 -21.34 7.77
CA GLU A 366 13.34 -21.78 7.66
C GLU A 366 14.22 -21.23 8.80
N GLN A 367 14.08 -19.94 9.13
CA GLN A 367 14.80 -19.33 10.24
C GLN A 367 14.36 -19.90 11.59
N ALA A 368 13.07 -20.16 11.77
CA ALA A 368 12.53 -20.73 12.99
C ALA A 368 13.07 -22.16 13.23
N ILE A 369 13.18 -22.97 12.18
CA ILE A 369 13.81 -24.30 12.25
C ILE A 369 15.26 -24.19 12.76
N GLN A 370 16.03 -23.22 12.26
CA GLN A 370 17.41 -23.02 12.69
C GLN A 370 17.52 -22.48 14.13
N GLN A 371 16.61 -21.62 14.57
CA GLN A 371 16.69 -20.97 15.89
C GLN A 371 16.10 -21.78 17.03
N VAL A 372 15.11 -22.66 16.75
CA VAL A 372 14.33 -23.36 17.78
C VAL A 372 14.61 -24.87 17.72
N PRO A 373 15.47 -25.42 18.59
CA PRO A 373 15.78 -26.86 18.60
C PRO A 373 14.55 -27.75 18.84
N GLU A 374 13.57 -27.28 19.62
CA GLU A 374 12.33 -28.01 19.91
C GLU A 374 11.49 -28.24 18.64
N LEU A 375 11.46 -27.27 17.71
CA LEU A 375 10.76 -27.42 16.43
C LEU A 375 11.40 -28.53 15.59
N ARG A 376 12.74 -28.58 15.53
CA ARG A 376 13.49 -29.65 14.86
C ARG A 376 13.21 -31.02 15.45
N GLN A 377 13.26 -31.14 16.78
CA GLN A 377 12.96 -32.40 17.47
C GLN A 377 11.53 -32.88 17.17
N THR A 378 10.56 -31.96 17.12
CA THR A 378 9.17 -32.30 16.80
C THR A 378 9.02 -32.78 15.35
N MET A 379 9.74 -32.16 14.40
CA MET A 379 9.79 -32.60 13.00
C MET A 379 10.52 -33.95 12.80
N GLU A 380 11.48 -34.28 13.66
CA GLU A 380 12.16 -35.59 13.65
C GLU A 380 11.29 -36.69 14.27
N ALA A 381 10.48 -36.35 15.27
CA ALA A 381 9.64 -37.30 15.99
C ALA A 381 8.36 -37.70 15.22
N SER A 382 7.84 -36.85 14.33
CA SER A 382 6.60 -37.12 13.59
C SER A 382 6.73 -36.76 12.12
N GLU A 383 6.53 -37.76 11.25
CA GLU A 383 6.50 -37.59 9.79
C GLU A 383 5.36 -36.65 9.36
N GLN A 384 4.20 -36.72 10.03
CA GLN A 384 3.08 -35.83 9.77
C GLN A 384 3.42 -34.36 10.06
N VAL A 385 4.22 -34.09 11.10
CA VAL A 385 4.67 -32.73 11.41
C VAL A 385 5.74 -32.26 10.41
N ARG A 386 6.65 -33.15 10.00
CA ARG A 386 7.62 -32.82 8.94
C ARG A 386 6.89 -32.40 7.66
N ASP A 387 5.91 -33.19 7.26
CA ASP A 387 5.09 -32.94 6.08
C ASP A 387 4.31 -31.62 6.15
N LEU A 388 3.68 -31.33 7.28
CA LEU A 388 3.04 -30.05 7.57
C LEU A 388 4.01 -28.87 7.37
N ILE A 389 5.20 -28.95 7.94
CA ILE A 389 6.19 -27.86 7.90
C ILE A 389 6.78 -27.69 6.49
N ASP A 390 7.05 -28.79 5.78
CA ASP A 390 7.58 -28.73 4.41
C ASP A 390 6.58 -28.09 3.45
N LEU A 391 5.30 -28.44 3.55
CA LEU A 391 4.23 -27.79 2.77
C LEU A 391 4.04 -26.33 3.18
N ALA A 392 4.02 -26.03 4.48
CA ALA A 392 3.89 -24.66 4.98
C ALA A 392 5.05 -23.77 4.53
N ARG A 393 6.27 -24.31 4.44
CA ARG A 393 7.45 -23.60 3.94
C ARG A 393 7.32 -23.24 2.45
N ARG A 394 6.75 -24.13 1.63
CA ARG A 394 6.51 -23.83 0.20
C ARG A 394 5.40 -22.80 -0.02
N LEU A 395 4.42 -22.74 0.89
CA LEU A 395 3.29 -21.81 0.80
C LEU A 395 3.49 -20.50 1.57
N GLU A 396 4.59 -20.39 2.32
CA GLU A 396 4.98 -19.17 3.02
C GLU A 396 5.17 -18.02 2.03
N GLY A 397 4.54 -16.88 2.30
CA GLY A 397 4.64 -15.70 1.43
C GLY A 397 3.69 -15.68 0.25
N CYS A 398 2.96 -16.77 -0.06
CA CYS A 398 1.91 -16.74 -1.08
C CYS A 398 0.81 -15.74 -0.69
N ALA A 399 0.24 -15.06 -1.69
CA ALA A 399 -0.91 -14.18 -1.50
C ALA A 399 -2.14 -14.99 -1.05
N ARG A 400 -2.85 -14.51 -0.02
CA ARG A 400 -4.00 -15.18 0.57
C ARG A 400 -5.31 -14.47 0.28
N HIS A 401 -5.35 -13.16 0.46
CA HIS A 401 -6.56 -12.36 0.30
C HIS A 401 -6.20 -10.94 -0.11
N VAL A 402 -7.16 -10.32 -0.78
CA VAL A 402 -7.11 -8.92 -1.20
C VAL A 402 -7.80 -8.08 -0.12
N SER A 403 -7.23 -6.95 0.23
CA SER A 403 -7.80 -5.99 1.18
C SER A 403 -7.53 -4.56 0.72
N VAL A 404 -8.19 -3.59 1.35
CA VAL A 404 -8.02 -2.17 1.06
C VAL A 404 -7.01 -1.58 2.03
N HIS A 405 -6.06 -0.79 1.52
CA HIS A 405 -5.08 -0.08 2.33
C HIS A 405 -5.79 0.89 3.28
N ALA A 406 -5.38 0.90 4.55
CA ALA A 406 -6.08 1.68 5.58
C ALA A 406 -5.96 3.20 5.38
N ALA A 407 -4.92 3.66 4.69
CA ALA A 407 -4.64 5.09 4.51
C ALA A 407 -4.59 5.54 3.05
N GLY A 408 -4.18 4.66 2.14
CA GLY A 408 -3.67 5.05 0.84
C GLY A 408 -4.78 5.35 -0.16
N VAL A 409 -4.73 6.54 -0.74
CA VAL A 409 -5.62 7.00 -1.80
C VAL A 409 -4.79 7.45 -2.99
N VAL A 410 -5.29 7.14 -4.17
CA VAL A 410 -4.70 7.51 -5.45
C VAL A 410 -5.61 8.53 -6.12
N ILE A 411 -5.00 9.55 -6.71
CA ILE A 411 -5.68 10.57 -7.51
C ILE A 411 -4.91 10.68 -8.82
N THR A 412 -5.59 10.50 -9.94
CA THR A 412 -5.02 10.58 -11.29
C THR A 412 -5.55 11.79 -12.06
N PRO A 413 -4.79 12.32 -13.04
CA PRO A 413 -5.28 13.39 -13.93
C PRO A 413 -6.32 12.92 -14.94
N GLU A 414 -6.34 11.62 -15.25
CA GLU A 414 -7.23 10.95 -16.20
C GLU A 414 -7.94 9.77 -15.51
N PRO A 415 -8.99 9.18 -16.11
CA PRO A 415 -9.67 8.02 -15.54
C PRO A 415 -8.68 6.88 -15.22
N LEU A 416 -8.85 6.27 -14.04
CA LEU A 416 -7.89 5.30 -13.49
C LEU A 416 -7.58 4.16 -14.45
N GLN A 417 -8.59 3.62 -15.15
CA GLN A 417 -8.42 2.47 -16.04
C GLN A 417 -7.49 2.71 -17.24
N GLU A 418 -7.23 3.96 -17.62
CA GLU A 418 -6.29 4.29 -18.70
C GLU A 418 -4.83 4.17 -18.24
N LEU A 419 -4.58 4.29 -16.93
CA LEU A 419 -3.23 4.32 -16.37
C LEU A 419 -2.90 3.05 -15.58
N ILE A 420 -3.86 2.54 -14.81
CA ILE A 420 -3.66 1.42 -13.89
C ILE A 420 -4.84 0.46 -13.88
N PRO A 421 -4.59 -0.85 -13.67
CA PRO A 421 -5.67 -1.81 -13.45
C PRO A 421 -6.42 -1.49 -12.15
N ILE A 422 -7.74 -1.58 -12.21
CA ILE A 422 -8.65 -1.37 -11.07
C ILE A 422 -9.46 -2.63 -10.76
N ALA A 423 -9.92 -2.73 -9.52
CA ALA A 423 -10.78 -3.78 -9.03
C ALA A 423 -11.85 -3.18 -8.11
N VAL A 424 -13.02 -3.81 -8.07
CA VAL A 424 -14.07 -3.46 -7.13
C VAL A 424 -13.96 -4.42 -5.94
N SER A 425 -13.79 -3.86 -4.75
CA SER A 425 -13.73 -4.65 -3.51
C SER A 425 -15.10 -5.24 -3.16
N ALA A 426 -15.14 -6.18 -2.21
CA ALA A 426 -16.40 -6.76 -1.70
C ALA A 426 -17.36 -5.75 -1.05
N LYS A 427 -16.95 -4.49 -0.86
CA LYS A 427 -17.75 -3.39 -0.31
C LYS A 427 -18.14 -2.36 -1.38
N ASP A 428 -18.03 -2.71 -2.67
CA ASP A 428 -18.26 -1.81 -3.81
C ASP A 428 -17.34 -0.58 -3.85
N GLU A 429 -16.19 -0.64 -3.17
CA GLU A 429 -15.16 0.41 -3.23
C GLU A 429 -14.19 0.13 -4.39
N ILE A 430 -13.88 1.17 -5.18
CA ILE A 430 -12.88 1.10 -6.25
C ILE A 430 -11.48 1.07 -5.63
N THR A 431 -10.70 0.08 -6.04
CA THR A 431 -9.31 -0.13 -5.63
C THR A 431 -8.42 -0.30 -6.84
N THR A 432 -7.15 0.10 -6.77
CA THR A 432 -6.15 -0.32 -7.77
C THR A 432 -5.81 -1.80 -7.60
N GLN A 433 -5.30 -2.47 -8.64
CA GLN A 433 -4.69 -3.81 -8.51
C GLN A 433 -3.19 -3.77 -8.21
N TYR A 434 -2.56 -2.58 -8.24
CA TYR A 434 -1.17 -2.40 -7.88
C TYR A 434 -1.02 -2.04 -6.40
N GLU A 435 -0.05 -2.67 -5.73
CA GLU A 435 0.30 -2.26 -4.38
C GLU A 435 1.02 -0.90 -4.38
N MET A 436 1.13 -0.32 -3.19
CA MET A 436 1.75 0.99 -2.96
C MET A 436 3.11 1.15 -3.66
N SER A 437 4.00 0.16 -3.58
CA SER A 437 5.32 0.23 -4.21
C SER A 437 5.30 0.17 -5.72
N ASP A 438 4.26 -0.43 -6.31
CA ASP A 438 4.15 -0.57 -7.77
C ASP A 438 3.52 0.67 -8.39
N LEU A 439 2.57 1.31 -7.68
CA LEU A 439 2.03 2.63 -8.04
C LEU A 439 3.14 3.70 -8.16
N GLU A 440 4.08 3.73 -7.22
CA GLU A 440 5.21 4.66 -7.26
C GLU A 440 6.10 4.42 -8.49
N LYS A 441 6.27 3.16 -8.92
CA LYS A 441 7.08 2.83 -10.11
C LYS A 441 6.43 3.26 -11.41
N VAL A 442 5.09 3.21 -11.48
CA VAL A 442 4.32 3.69 -12.64
C VAL A 442 4.05 5.20 -12.59
N GLY A 443 4.58 5.92 -11.59
CA GLY A 443 4.52 7.38 -11.56
C GLY A 443 3.21 7.97 -11.03
N VAL A 444 2.32 7.13 -10.49
CA VAL A 444 1.02 7.57 -9.98
C VAL A 444 1.16 8.15 -8.58
N LEU A 445 0.54 9.30 -8.36
CA LEU A 445 0.57 9.98 -7.07
C LEU A 445 -0.25 9.21 -6.03
N LYS A 446 0.39 8.92 -4.90
CA LYS A 446 -0.26 8.42 -3.68
C LYS A 446 -0.45 9.56 -2.66
N MET A 447 -1.48 9.44 -1.86
CA MET A 447 -1.72 10.27 -0.68
C MET A 447 -2.18 9.38 0.47
N ASP A 448 -1.55 9.51 1.62
CA ASP A 448 -1.97 8.76 2.81
C ASP A 448 -2.93 9.60 3.67
N PHE A 449 -4.19 9.18 3.68
CA PHE A 449 -5.22 9.65 4.59
C PHE A 449 -5.30 8.72 5.79
N LEU A 450 -4.46 8.98 6.80
CA LEU A 450 -4.38 8.14 7.98
C LEU A 450 -5.59 8.39 8.90
N ALA A 451 -6.11 7.32 9.48
CA ALA A 451 -7.16 7.40 10.48
C ALA A 451 -6.55 7.30 11.88
N LEU A 452 -6.52 8.42 12.61
CA LEU A 452 -5.94 8.48 13.95
C LEU A 452 -7.02 8.45 15.03
N ASN A 453 -7.03 7.37 15.83
CA ASN A 453 -7.95 7.19 16.96
C ASN A 453 -7.83 8.34 17.98
N THR A 454 -6.63 8.83 18.24
CA THR A 454 -6.35 9.92 19.19
C THR A 454 -7.13 11.19 18.84
N LEU A 455 -7.22 11.56 17.56
CA LEU A 455 -7.99 12.74 17.13
C LEU A 455 -9.48 12.56 17.40
N THR A 456 -9.98 11.34 17.21
CA THR A 456 -11.36 10.97 17.50
C THR A 456 -11.66 11.11 19.00
N ILE A 457 -10.77 10.59 19.85
CA ILE A 457 -10.88 10.66 21.32
C ILE A 457 -10.84 12.12 21.80
N ILE A 458 -9.90 12.92 21.30
CA ILE A 458 -9.79 14.35 21.65
C ILE A 458 -11.07 15.09 21.25
N SER A 459 -11.59 14.85 20.04
CA SER A 459 -12.83 15.46 19.56
C SER A 459 -14.04 15.12 20.43
N ASP A 460 -14.17 13.85 20.85
CA ASP A 460 -15.25 13.42 21.74
C ASP A 460 -15.09 14.03 23.15
N CYS A 461 -13.86 14.10 23.66
CA CYS A 461 -13.56 14.76 24.93
C CYS A 461 -13.98 16.24 24.91
N LEU A 462 -13.59 17.00 23.88
CA LEU A 462 -13.96 18.41 23.72
C LEU A 462 -15.48 18.59 23.59
N ARG A 463 -16.16 17.68 22.87
CA ARG A 463 -17.63 17.69 22.74
C ARG A 463 -18.30 17.45 24.10
N SER A 464 -17.84 16.45 24.85
CA SER A 464 -18.36 16.14 26.19
C SER A 464 -18.13 17.30 27.17
N ILE A 465 -16.95 17.92 27.17
CA ILE A 465 -16.66 19.11 27.99
C ILE A 465 -17.64 20.25 27.65
N LYS A 466 -17.86 20.51 26.36
CA LYS A 466 -18.81 21.53 25.91
C LYS A 466 -20.25 21.21 26.36
N GLN A 467 -20.66 19.95 26.31
CA GLN A 467 -22.01 19.53 26.73
C GLN A 467 -22.19 19.59 28.25
N SER A 468 -21.21 19.14 29.02
CA SER A 468 -21.32 19.06 30.49
C SER A 468 -21.03 20.38 31.19
N LEU A 469 -20.06 21.17 30.69
CA LEU A 469 -19.57 22.37 31.36
C LEU A 469 -19.95 23.66 30.61
N SER A 470 -20.53 23.58 29.41
CA SER A 470 -20.79 24.73 28.53
C SER A 470 -19.53 25.54 28.18
N ILE A 471 -18.35 24.95 28.34
CA ILE A 471 -17.06 25.55 28.02
C ILE A 471 -16.60 25.04 26.65
N ALA A 472 -16.36 25.95 25.71
CA ALA A 472 -15.73 25.62 24.43
C ALA A 472 -14.21 25.78 24.57
N ILE A 473 -13.48 24.66 24.58
CA ILE A 473 -12.02 24.66 24.59
C ILE A 473 -11.51 24.65 23.15
N ASP A 474 -10.68 25.63 22.82
CA ASP A 474 -9.93 25.66 21.57
C ASP A 474 -8.58 24.97 21.78
N TRP A 475 -8.45 23.76 21.23
CA TRP A 475 -7.25 22.92 21.31
C TRP A 475 -5.98 23.66 20.86
N ALA A 476 -6.07 24.48 19.81
CA ALA A 476 -4.90 25.15 19.24
C ALA A 476 -4.34 26.25 20.17
N LYS A 477 -5.13 26.67 21.17
CA LYS A 477 -4.79 27.72 22.13
C LYS A 477 -4.36 27.18 23.50
N VAL A 478 -4.31 25.86 23.68
CA VAL A 478 -3.92 25.25 24.95
C VAL A 478 -2.43 25.56 25.23
N PRO A 479 -2.09 26.10 26.42
CA PRO A 479 -0.70 26.38 26.77
C PRO A 479 0.15 25.11 26.81
N LEU A 480 1.34 25.16 26.21
CA LEU A 480 2.26 24.02 26.14
C LEU A 480 3.07 23.80 27.43
N ASN A 481 2.91 24.67 28.42
CA ASN A 481 3.72 24.70 29.65
C ASN A 481 2.87 24.57 30.92
N ASP A 482 1.73 23.90 30.83
CA ASP A 482 0.85 23.63 31.97
C ASP A 482 1.52 22.68 32.99
N LEU A 483 1.69 23.16 34.22
CA LEU A 483 2.39 22.43 35.28
C LEU A 483 1.65 21.14 35.67
N LYS A 484 0.31 21.14 35.69
CA LYS A 484 -0.48 19.96 36.07
C LYS A 484 -0.33 18.84 35.04
N THR A 485 -0.30 19.19 33.76
CA THR A 485 -0.04 18.25 32.67
C THR A 485 1.35 17.62 32.83
N MET A 486 2.39 18.41 33.14
CA MET A 486 3.75 17.90 33.34
C MET A 486 3.89 17.02 34.59
N GLN A 487 3.10 17.26 35.64
CA GLN A 487 3.05 16.41 36.83
C GLN A 487 2.58 14.99 36.51
N LEU A 488 1.55 14.83 35.66
CA LEU A 488 1.08 13.51 35.25
C LEU A 488 2.18 12.66 34.58
N PHE A 489 2.99 13.27 33.71
CA PHE A 489 4.15 12.60 33.11
C PHE A 489 5.21 12.23 34.15
N SER A 490 5.46 13.13 35.11
CA SER A 490 6.44 12.94 36.18
C SER A 490 6.07 11.77 37.11
N GLU A 491 4.78 11.59 37.37
CA GLU A 491 4.21 10.50 38.19
C GLU A 491 4.11 9.17 37.41
N GLY A 492 4.43 9.17 36.11
CA GLY A 492 4.29 7.99 35.26
C GLY A 492 2.83 7.60 34.98
N ALA A 493 1.88 8.51 35.20
CA ALA A 493 0.46 8.31 34.91
C ALA A 493 0.19 8.50 33.40
N THR A 494 0.79 7.65 32.57
CA THR A 494 0.73 7.74 31.10
C THR A 494 -0.32 6.85 30.45
N ASP A 495 -1.25 6.31 31.24
CA ASP A 495 -2.39 5.55 30.73
C ASP A 495 -3.22 6.41 29.76
N ALA A 496 -3.47 5.90 28.56
CA ALA A 496 -4.16 6.59 27.47
C ALA A 496 -3.51 7.91 26.99
N ILE A 497 -2.25 8.17 27.34
CA ILE A 497 -1.47 9.28 26.77
C ILE A 497 -0.79 8.80 25.48
N PHE A 498 -1.32 9.26 24.35
CA PHE A 498 -0.83 8.92 23.02
C PHE A 498 0.71 8.96 22.91
N GLN A 499 1.31 7.89 22.37
CA GLN A 499 2.76 7.59 22.28
C GLN A 499 3.48 7.20 23.58
N PHE A 500 2.93 7.47 24.76
CA PHE A 500 3.60 7.24 26.05
C PHE A 500 3.02 6.08 26.89
N GLU A 501 2.14 5.26 26.30
CA GLU A 501 1.45 4.15 27.00
C GLU A 501 2.32 2.90 27.21
N SER A 502 3.45 2.76 26.50
CA SER A 502 4.29 1.56 26.61
C SER A 502 5.04 1.53 27.94
N SER A 503 5.12 0.35 28.57
CA SER A 503 5.80 0.18 29.87
C SER A 503 7.24 0.67 29.88
N GLY A 504 7.96 0.53 28.75
CA GLY A 504 9.30 1.07 28.56
C GLY A 504 9.31 2.60 28.59
N MET A 505 8.39 3.25 27.87
CA MET A 505 8.30 4.71 27.83
C MET A 505 7.81 5.31 29.16
N THR A 506 6.80 4.70 29.79
CA THR A 506 6.32 5.07 31.13
C THR A 506 7.47 5.07 32.14
N SER A 507 8.35 4.07 32.08
CA SER A 507 9.51 3.97 32.96
C SER A 507 10.55 5.07 32.74
N VAL A 508 10.66 5.59 31.51
CA VAL A 508 11.61 6.66 31.14
C VAL A 508 11.13 8.03 31.62
N VAL A 509 9.82 8.28 31.54
CA VAL A 509 9.24 9.56 31.98
C VAL A 509 9.03 9.63 33.50
N ASN A 510 8.82 8.47 34.15
CA ASN A 510 8.65 8.39 35.59
C ASN A 510 9.94 8.77 36.34
N LEU A 511 9.85 9.77 37.22
CA LEU A 511 10.98 10.29 37.99
C LEU A 511 11.43 9.39 39.15
N ASP A 512 10.55 8.52 39.66
CA ASP A 512 10.81 7.68 40.84
C ASP A 512 11.61 6.41 40.54
N THR A 513 11.74 6.02 39.27
CA THR A 513 12.43 4.77 38.88
C THR A 513 13.97 4.90 38.89
N GLY A 514 14.51 6.08 39.21
CA GLY A 514 15.96 6.33 39.30
C GLY A 514 16.74 6.20 37.98
N ARG A 515 16.06 5.85 36.88
CA ARG A 515 16.61 5.79 35.51
C ARG A 515 16.33 7.06 34.68
N SER A 516 15.53 7.98 35.22
CA SER A 516 15.21 9.26 34.59
C SER A 516 16.32 10.29 34.83
N THR A 517 17.06 10.64 33.77
CA THR A 517 17.91 11.85 33.68
C THR A 517 17.19 13.02 33.02
N ILE A 518 15.95 12.83 32.55
CA ILE A 518 15.25 13.75 31.65
C ILE A 518 14.43 14.79 32.42
N PHE A 519 13.97 14.47 33.63
CA PHE A 519 13.06 15.32 34.40
C PHE A 519 13.59 15.72 35.80
N ARG A 520 14.89 15.53 36.09
CA ARG A 520 15.46 15.97 37.38
C ARG A 520 15.66 17.50 37.38
N PRO A 521 15.04 18.25 38.31
CA PRO A 521 15.15 19.72 38.35
C PRO A 521 16.54 20.25 38.78
N SER A 522 17.54 19.39 39.04
CA SER A 522 18.79 19.79 39.71
C SER A 522 20.10 19.69 38.91
N THR A 523 20.11 19.31 37.61
CA THR A 523 21.37 19.25 36.83
C THR A 523 21.23 19.84 35.42
N ARG A 524 21.24 21.17 35.35
CA ARG A 524 21.07 21.98 34.11
C ARG A 524 22.23 21.97 33.10
N SER A 525 23.39 21.36 33.39
CA SER A 525 24.59 21.54 32.54
C SER A 525 25.21 20.25 31.97
N ILE A 526 24.98 19.08 32.57
CA ILE A 526 25.69 17.84 32.19
C ILE A 526 24.84 16.94 31.27
N ALA A 527 23.52 17.14 31.22
CA ALA A 527 22.60 16.27 30.47
C ALA A 527 22.59 16.55 28.95
N ARG A 528 22.84 17.80 28.52
CA ARG A 528 22.67 18.20 27.11
C ARG A 528 23.64 17.49 26.15
N ASP A 529 24.90 17.41 26.54
CA ASP A 529 25.95 16.91 25.65
C ASP A 529 25.97 15.37 25.61
N ARG A 530 25.60 14.70 26.72
CA ARG A 530 25.45 13.24 26.80
C ARG A 530 24.20 12.71 26.08
N LEU A 531 23.08 13.45 26.14
CA LEU A 531 21.84 13.11 25.43
C LEU A 531 21.98 13.22 23.91
N MET A 532 22.77 14.18 23.40
CA MET A 532 23.04 14.32 21.97
C MET A 532 23.94 13.19 21.42
N GLU A 533 24.89 12.67 22.22
CA GLU A 533 25.70 11.51 21.85
C GLU A 533 24.88 10.21 21.82
N GLU A 534 24.08 9.93 22.85
CA GLU A 534 23.28 8.68 22.90
C GLU A 534 22.13 8.67 21.88
N TRP A 535 21.48 9.80 21.60
CA TRP A 535 20.37 9.89 20.64
C TRP A 535 20.78 9.88 19.16
N SER A 536 22.06 10.11 18.85
CA SER A 536 22.58 9.95 17.47
C SER A 536 22.47 8.51 16.95
N THR A 537 22.21 7.54 17.84
CA THR A 537 22.12 6.10 17.51
C THR A 537 20.69 5.57 17.37
N ILE A 538 19.65 6.33 17.73
CA ILE A 538 18.23 5.92 17.67
C ILE A 538 17.56 6.60 16.48
N SER A 539 17.65 5.98 15.30
CA SER A 539 17.30 6.59 14.01
C SER A 539 15.79 6.59 13.65
N SER A 540 14.87 6.46 14.62
CA SER A 540 13.44 6.21 14.33
C SER A 540 12.44 7.14 15.03
N CYS A 541 12.88 8.22 15.67
CA CYS A 541 11.97 9.11 16.39
C CYS A 541 11.30 10.19 15.51
N ASP A 542 9.98 10.33 15.67
CA ASP A 542 9.12 11.25 14.93
C ASP A 542 9.26 12.70 15.48
N ILE A 543 8.89 13.71 14.68
CA ILE A 543 9.06 15.13 15.02
C ILE A 543 8.29 15.54 16.29
N MET A 544 7.20 14.83 16.63
CA MET A 544 6.46 15.02 17.88
C MET A 544 7.22 14.59 19.14
N GLU A 545 8.06 13.55 19.06
CA GLU A 545 8.89 13.12 20.20
C GLU A 545 10.00 14.15 20.48
N ARG A 546 10.54 14.78 19.43
CA ARG A 546 11.43 15.94 19.56
C ARG A 546 10.72 17.14 20.17
N ARG A 547 9.41 17.31 19.91
CA ARG A 547 8.57 18.41 20.42
C ARG A 547 8.32 18.28 21.92
N ALA A 548 8.00 17.08 22.40
CA ALA A 548 7.87 16.82 23.84
C ALA A 548 9.19 17.13 24.57
N PHE A 549 10.31 16.66 24.02
CA PHE A 549 11.65 16.90 24.61
C PHE A 549 12.11 18.36 24.52
N ALA A 550 11.97 19.04 23.38
CA ALA A 550 12.46 20.40 23.21
C ALA A 550 11.71 21.43 24.09
N ILE A 551 10.42 21.20 24.36
CA ILE A 551 9.62 22.02 25.28
C ILE A 551 10.07 21.79 26.74
N LEU A 552 10.45 20.56 27.09
CA LEU A 552 10.92 20.20 28.44
C LEU A 552 12.30 20.77 28.80
N PHE A 553 13.19 20.99 27.81
CA PHE A 553 14.56 21.45 28.07
C PHE A 553 14.79 22.97 27.90
N ARG A 554 13.78 23.75 27.48
CA ARG A 554 13.91 25.21 27.25
C ARG A 554 13.47 26.12 28.41
N LYS A 555 13.07 25.60 29.57
CA LYS A 555 12.80 26.42 30.78
C LYS A 555 13.63 25.98 31.99
#